data_AF-A0A1Q6K328-F1
#
_entry.id   AF-A0A1Q6K328-F1
#
_cell.length_a   1.000
_cell.length_b   1.000
_cell.length_c   1.000
_cell.angle_alpha   90.00
_cell.angle_beta   90.00
_cell.angle_gamma   90.00
#
_symmetry.space_group_name_H-M   'P 1'
#
loop_
_entity.id
_entity.type
_entity.pdbx_description
1 polymer ?
#
loop_
_entity_poly.entity_id
_entity_poly.type
_entity_poly.pdbx_seq_one_letter_code
_entity_poly.pdbx_strand_id
1 'polypeptide(L)'
;MKNYYEILEVNENASKEVIDKAYKVLAKKYHPDLQEEKNKKAAEEKIKSLNEAYEILSNPQKKQAYDAKMARIKQEEENRKQVEHQNYVNNISNVYARQYTNIQREAEKNKAINKQFKKEYNKELRKLRLQGFIRKVIAIVSVIAVLALICFIIYKIPATNRWLHNLYENNIIIKAIVDAIS
;
A
#
# COMPACT_ATOMS: atom_id res chain seq x y z
N MET A 1 28.07 -20.29 -27.04
CA MET A 1 29.47 -20.49 -27.49
C MET A 1 29.89 -21.89 -27.06
N LYS A 2 30.65 -22.63 -27.87
CA LYS A 2 31.10 -23.98 -27.49
C LYS A 2 32.12 -23.88 -26.35
N ASN A 3 31.95 -24.67 -25.29
CA ASN A 3 32.96 -24.80 -24.24
C ASN A 3 34.00 -25.86 -24.68
N TYR A 4 35.21 -25.43 -25.02
CA TYR A 4 36.25 -26.32 -25.52
C TYR A 4 36.80 -27.24 -24.43
N TYR A 5 36.74 -26.84 -23.16
CA TYR A 5 37.10 -27.68 -22.03
C TYR A 5 36.09 -28.81 -21.83
N GLU A 6 34.79 -28.51 -21.96
CA GLU A 6 33.73 -29.54 -21.95
C GLU A 6 33.84 -30.50 -23.14
N ILE A 7 34.20 -30.00 -24.33
CA ILE A 7 34.38 -30.84 -25.53
C ILE A 7 35.52 -31.85 -25.35
N LEU A 8 36.63 -31.43 -24.74
CA LEU A 8 37.75 -32.32 -24.41
C LEU A 8 37.54 -33.08 -23.08
N GLU A 9 36.40 -32.90 -22.41
CA GLU A 9 36.08 -33.51 -21.12
C GLU A 9 37.15 -33.26 -20.05
N VAL A 10 37.73 -32.05 -20.04
CA VAL A 10 38.76 -31.62 -19.09
C VAL A 10 38.31 -30.42 -18.27
N ASN A 11 38.97 -30.19 -17.13
CA ASN A 11 38.77 -29.00 -16.33
C ASN A 11 39.33 -27.75 -17.01
N GLU A 12 38.74 -26.57 -16.77
CA GLU A 12 39.23 -25.26 -17.25
C GLU A 12 40.71 -25.01 -16.84
N ASN A 13 41.12 -25.56 -15.69
CA ASN A 13 42.49 -25.49 -15.16
C ASN A 13 43.42 -26.61 -15.63
N ALA A 14 43.02 -27.44 -16.60
CA ALA A 14 43.84 -28.55 -17.07
C ALA A 14 45.18 -28.07 -17.66
N SER A 15 46.26 -28.80 -17.33
CA SER A 15 47.57 -28.56 -17.92
C SER A 15 47.59 -28.98 -19.40
N LYS A 16 48.56 -28.47 -20.15
CA LYS A 16 48.74 -28.83 -21.56
C LYS A 16 48.89 -30.33 -21.76
N GLU A 17 49.61 -31.01 -20.88
CA GLU A 17 49.80 -32.47 -20.95
C GLU A 17 48.49 -33.24 -20.80
N VAL A 18 47.58 -32.75 -19.94
CA VAL A 18 46.26 -33.35 -19.74
C VAL A 18 45.40 -33.14 -20.98
N ILE A 19 45.43 -31.93 -21.56
CA ILE A 19 44.74 -31.60 -22.82
C ILE A 19 45.24 -32.50 -23.96
N ASP A 20 46.56 -32.66 -24.10
CA ASP A 20 47.18 -33.49 -25.14
C ASP A 20 46.81 -34.98 -24.97
N LYS A 21 46.79 -35.49 -23.73
CA LYS A 21 46.37 -36.87 -23.44
C LYS A 21 44.88 -37.09 -23.69
N ALA A 22 44.03 -36.18 -23.23
CA ALA A 22 42.58 -36.27 -23.41
C ALA A 22 42.20 -36.27 -24.90
N TYR A 23 42.80 -35.37 -25.69
CA TYR A 23 42.59 -35.32 -27.14
C TYR A 23 42.97 -36.66 -27.81
N LYS A 24 44.14 -37.22 -27.50
CA LYS A 24 44.58 -38.51 -28.09
C LYS A 24 43.61 -39.66 -27.77
N VAL A 25 43.13 -39.73 -26.53
CA VAL A 25 42.18 -40.76 -26.09
C VAL A 25 40.84 -40.59 -26.79
N LEU A 26 40.31 -39.37 -26.82
CA LEU A 26 39.01 -39.07 -27.44
C LEU A 26 39.06 -39.20 -28.97
N ALA A 27 40.12 -38.75 -29.63
CA ALA A 27 40.30 -38.91 -31.06
C ALA A 27 40.37 -40.38 -31.47
N LYS A 28 41.06 -41.23 -30.70
CA LYS A 28 41.06 -42.68 -30.93
C LYS A 28 39.67 -43.28 -30.70
N LYS A 29 38.97 -42.86 -29.65
CA LYS A 29 37.62 -43.34 -29.33
C LYS A 29 36.61 -43.01 -30.43
N TYR A 30 36.70 -41.83 -31.03
CA TYR A 30 35.76 -41.35 -32.05
C TYR A 30 36.29 -41.46 -33.50
N HIS A 31 37.34 -42.26 -33.75
CA HIS A 31 37.85 -42.44 -35.11
C HIS A 31 36.82 -43.19 -35.98
N PRO A 32 36.47 -42.70 -37.19
CA PRO A 32 35.44 -43.32 -38.03
C PRO A 32 35.75 -44.77 -38.40
N ASP A 33 37.03 -45.14 -38.54
CA ASP A 33 37.46 -46.53 -38.79
C ASP A 33 37.15 -47.50 -37.65
N LEU A 34 36.98 -46.99 -36.42
CA LEU A 34 36.68 -47.78 -35.22
C LEU A 34 35.16 -47.79 -34.91
N GLN A 35 34.33 -47.18 -35.74
CA GLN A 35 32.90 -46.99 -35.51
C GLN A 35 32.04 -47.76 -36.51
N GLU A 36 30.90 -48.27 -36.03
CA GLU A 36 29.88 -48.89 -36.87
C GLU A 36 29.30 -47.87 -37.87
N GLU A 37 28.84 -48.32 -39.04
CA GLU A 37 28.37 -47.46 -40.14
C GLU A 37 27.31 -46.44 -39.71
N LYS A 38 26.41 -46.84 -38.81
CA LYS A 38 25.36 -45.97 -38.25
C LYS A 38 25.88 -44.80 -37.40
N ASN A 39 27.10 -44.92 -36.84
CA ASN A 39 27.71 -43.96 -35.93
C ASN A 39 28.83 -43.14 -36.59
N LYS A 40 29.26 -43.49 -37.81
CA LYS A 40 30.37 -42.81 -38.49
C LYS A 40 30.18 -41.30 -38.62
N LYS A 41 28.98 -40.85 -39.02
CA LYS A 41 28.66 -39.41 -39.12
C LYS A 41 28.79 -38.68 -37.78
N ALA A 42 28.25 -39.27 -36.70
CA ALA A 42 28.35 -38.67 -35.36
C ALA A 42 29.80 -38.63 -34.86
N ALA A 43 30.60 -39.64 -35.22
CA ALA A 43 32.01 -39.73 -34.90
C ALA A 43 32.84 -38.66 -35.64
N GLU A 44 32.55 -38.43 -36.94
CA GLU A 44 33.15 -37.34 -37.73
C GLU A 44 32.87 -35.97 -37.13
N GLU A 45 31.62 -35.68 -36.74
CA GLU A 45 31.25 -34.42 -36.09
C GLU A 45 31.93 -34.23 -34.73
N LYS A 46 32.05 -35.31 -33.95
CA LYS A 46 32.75 -35.31 -32.67
C LYS A 46 34.24 -35.04 -32.87
N ILE A 47 34.90 -35.75 -33.78
CA ILE A 47 36.32 -35.50 -34.10
C ILE A 47 36.53 -34.07 -34.59
N LYS A 48 35.66 -33.55 -35.45
CA LYS A 48 35.77 -32.15 -35.90
C LYS A 48 35.75 -31.18 -34.72
N SER A 49 34.83 -31.38 -33.76
CA SER A 49 34.76 -30.55 -32.55
C SER A 49 35.96 -30.74 -31.63
N LEU A 50 36.49 -31.96 -31.51
CA LEU A 50 37.71 -32.25 -30.73
C LEU A 50 38.93 -31.56 -31.34
N ASN A 51 39.06 -31.57 -32.68
CA ASN A 51 40.14 -30.90 -33.40
C ASN A 51 40.06 -29.38 -33.20
N GLU A 52 38.86 -28.79 -33.34
CA GLU A 52 38.62 -27.36 -33.06
C GLU A 52 39.04 -27.00 -31.62
N ALA A 53 38.61 -27.81 -30.63
CA ALA A 53 38.94 -27.58 -29.23
C ALA A 53 40.44 -27.69 -28.96
N TYR A 54 41.09 -28.72 -29.50
CA TYR A 54 42.52 -28.94 -29.34
C TYR A 54 43.36 -27.83 -29.99
N GLU A 55 42.98 -27.35 -31.18
CA GLU A 55 43.71 -26.26 -31.86
C GLU A 55 43.75 -24.97 -31.02
N ILE A 56 42.67 -24.67 -30.31
CA ILE A 56 42.58 -23.48 -29.45
C ILE A 56 43.28 -23.73 -28.11
N LEU A 57 43.02 -24.86 -27.45
CA LEU A 57 43.48 -25.10 -26.08
C LEU A 57 44.94 -25.56 -25.99
N SER A 58 45.50 -26.15 -27.04
CA SER A 58 46.90 -26.59 -27.06
C SER A 58 47.90 -25.44 -27.29
N ASN A 59 47.47 -24.34 -27.91
CA ASN A 59 48.29 -23.16 -28.15
C ASN A 59 48.10 -22.13 -27.01
N PRO A 60 49.17 -21.75 -26.27
CA PRO A 60 49.05 -20.83 -25.14
C PRO A 60 48.41 -19.48 -25.46
N GLN A 61 48.74 -18.88 -26.62
CA GLN A 61 48.20 -17.58 -27.03
C GLN A 61 46.71 -17.67 -27.37
N LYS A 62 46.31 -18.73 -28.10
CA LYS A 62 44.89 -18.96 -28.45
C LYS A 62 44.06 -19.30 -27.21
N LYS A 63 44.61 -20.12 -26.30
CA LYS A 63 43.99 -20.46 -25.01
C LYS A 63 43.73 -19.20 -24.19
N GLN A 64 44.74 -18.34 -24.03
CA GLN A 64 44.59 -17.09 -23.28
C GLN A 64 43.50 -16.18 -23.85
N ALA A 65 43.46 -16.02 -25.18
CA ALA A 65 42.42 -15.22 -25.84
C ALA A 65 41.01 -15.83 -25.67
N TYR A 66 40.91 -17.16 -25.72
CA TYR A 66 39.67 -17.88 -25.48
C TYR A 66 39.18 -17.69 -24.03
N ASP A 67 40.06 -17.88 -23.05
CA ASP A 67 39.76 -17.74 -21.63
C ASP A 67 39.32 -16.31 -21.30
N ALA A 68 40.04 -15.30 -21.82
CA ALA A 68 39.67 -13.90 -21.65
C ALA A 68 38.28 -13.58 -22.25
N LYS A 69 37.98 -14.12 -23.42
CA LYS A 69 36.66 -13.98 -24.05
C LYS A 69 35.56 -14.66 -23.21
N MET A 70 35.83 -15.86 -22.68
CA MET A 70 34.89 -16.58 -21.82
C MET A 70 34.65 -15.87 -20.50
N ALA A 71 35.69 -15.34 -19.87
CA ALA A 71 35.56 -14.52 -18.66
C ALA A 71 34.67 -13.29 -18.92
N ARG A 72 34.87 -12.59 -20.04
CA ARG A 72 34.04 -11.44 -20.41
C ARG A 72 32.57 -11.82 -20.62
N ILE A 73 32.31 -12.94 -21.30
CA ILE A 73 30.94 -13.42 -21.53
C ILE A 73 30.28 -13.82 -20.20
N LYS A 74 30.98 -14.57 -19.34
CA LYS A 74 30.49 -14.94 -17.99
C LYS A 74 30.12 -13.68 -17.20
N GLN A 75 31.00 -12.66 -17.22
CA GLN A 75 30.75 -11.38 -16.55
C GLN A 75 29.57 -10.61 -17.16
N GLU A 76 29.45 -10.54 -18.49
CA GLU A 76 28.33 -9.89 -19.17
C GLU A 76 26.99 -10.58 -18.85
N GLU A 77 26.97 -11.91 -18.77
CA GLU A 77 25.80 -12.69 -18.36
C GLU A 77 25.41 -12.45 -16.90
N GLU A 78 26.38 -12.40 -15.99
CA GLU A 78 26.15 -12.06 -14.58
C GLU A 78 25.60 -10.65 -14.43
N ASN A 79 26.20 -9.67 -15.10
CA ASN A 79 25.72 -8.28 -15.12
C ASN A 79 24.29 -8.19 -15.66
N ARG A 80 23.98 -8.93 -16.73
CA ARG A 80 22.62 -8.99 -17.28
C ARG A 80 21.62 -9.52 -16.26
N LYS A 81 21.93 -10.63 -15.61
CA LYS A 81 21.09 -11.23 -14.55
C LYS A 81 20.88 -10.25 -13.39
N GLN A 82 21.92 -9.51 -12.99
CA GLN A 82 21.81 -8.49 -11.95
C GLN A 82 20.90 -7.33 -12.38
N VAL A 83 21.07 -6.82 -13.60
CA VAL A 83 20.22 -5.73 -14.12
C VAL A 83 18.76 -6.18 -14.23
N GLU A 84 18.50 -7.40 -14.72
CA GLU A 84 17.16 -7.98 -14.78
C GLU A 84 16.54 -8.10 -13.39
N HIS A 85 17.30 -8.62 -12.41
CA HIS A 85 16.84 -8.71 -11.03
C HIS A 85 16.53 -7.32 -10.45
N GLN A 86 17.40 -6.34 -10.69
CA GLN A 86 17.17 -4.96 -10.26
C GLN A 86 15.91 -4.36 -10.89
N ASN A 87 15.69 -4.59 -12.19
CA ASN A 87 14.51 -4.12 -12.89
C ASN A 87 13.22 -4.77 -12.35
N TYR A 88 13.27 -6.06 -12.05
CA TYR A 88 12.17 -6.79 -11.43
C TYR A 88 11.81 -6.21 -10.04
N VAL A 89 12.82 -6.03 -9.16
CA VAL A 89 12.63 -5.46 -7.82
C VAL A 89 12.10 -4.03 -7.90
N ASN A 90 12.66 -3.21 -8.80
CA ASN A 90 12.21 -1.83 -9.01
C ASN A 90 10.75 -1.78 -9.50
N ASN A 91 10.36 -2.65 -10.43
CA ASN A 91 8.99 -2.73 -10.91
C ASN A 91 8.03 -3.07 -9.77
N ILE A 92 8.35 -4.09 -8.99
CA ILE A 92 7.56 -4.53 -7.85
C ILE A 92 7.43 -3.43 -6.80
N SER A 93 8.53 -2.79 -6.43
CA SER A 93 8.55 -1.67 -5.49
C SER A 93 7.62 -0.54 -5.95
N ASN A 94 7.67 -0.18 -7.23
CA ASN A 94 6.80 0.86 -7.80
C ASN A 94 5.31 0.47 -7.77
N VAL A 95 4.99 -0.79 -8.02
CA VAL A 95 3.60 -1.30 -7.92
C VAL A 95 3.10 -1.19 -6.49
N TYR A 96 3.87 -1.66 -5.52
CA TYR A 96 3.51 -1.57 -4.12
C TYR A 96 3.35 -0.12 -3.66
N ALA A 97 4.29 0.77 -4.00
CA ALA A 97 4.21 2.18 -3.65
C ALA A 97 2.92 2.85 -4.16
N ARG A 98 2.52 2.55 -5.40
CA ARG A 98 1.26 3.04 -5.98
C ARG A 98 0.04 2.48 -5.25
N GLN A 99 0.03 1.19 -4.95
CA GLN A 99 -1.07 0.53 -4.24
C GLN A 99 -1.23 1.11 -2.82
N TYR A 100 -0.14 1.23 -2.06
CA TYR A 100 -0.17 1.83 -0.73
C TYR A 100 -0.72 3.26 -0.77
N THR A 101 -0.29 4.07 -1.75
CA THR A 101 -0.78 5.44 -1.91
C THR A 101 -2.29 5.48 -2.21
N ASN A 102 -2.80 4.56 -3.03
CA ASN A 102 -4.23 4.48 -3.33
C ASN A 102 -5.05 4.12 -2.08
N ILE A 103 -4.61 3.12 -1.32
CA ILE A 103 -5.26 2.67 -0.08
C ILE A 103 -5.32 3.82 0.94
N GLN A 104 -4.22 4.56 1.11
CA GLN A 104 -4.19 5.70 2.02
C GLN A 104 -5.16 6.79 1.59
N ARG A 105 -5.19 7.14 0.29
CA ARG A 105 -6.15 8.12 -0.24
C ARG A 105 -7.61 7.69 -0.03
N GLU A 106 -7.93 6.42 -0.19
CA GLU A 106 -9.28 5.91 0.06
C GLU A 106 -9.64 5.96 1.55
N ALA A 107 -8.72 5.56 2.43
CA ALA A 107 -8.91 5.67 3.87
C ALA A 107 -9.16 7.12 4.33
N GLU A 108 -8.40 8.08 3.79
CA GLU A 108 -8.59 9.51 4.06
C GLU A 108 -9.94 10.03 3.55
N LYS A 109 -10.33 9.65 2.33
CA LYS A 109 -11.66 9.99 1.78
C LYS A 109 -12.77 9.44 2.67
N ASN A 110 -12.70 8.18 3.05
CA ASN A 110 -13.69 7.54 3.92
C ASN A 110 -13.75 8.22 5.29
N LYS A 111 -12.60 8.60 5.86
CA LYS A 111 -12.53 9.37 7.10
C LYS A 111 -13.18 10.75 6.97
N ALA A 112 -12.95 11.44 5.86
CA ALA A 112 -13.57 12.74 5.59
C ALA A 112 -15.09 12.64 5.42
N ILE A 113 -15.56 11.64 4.67
CA ILE A 113 -16.98 11.34 4.49
C ILE A 113 -17.64 11.05 5.84
N ASN A 114 -17.05 10.16 6.64
CA ASN A 114 -17.58 9.81 7.96
C ASN A 114 -17.63 11.03 8.90
N LYS A 115 -16.62 11.91 8.83
CA LYS A 115 -16.59 13.16 9.58
C LYS A 115 -17.71 14.11 9.15
N GLN A 116 -17.95 14.22 7.84
CA GLN A 116 -19.02 15.05 7.29
C GLN A 116 -20.40 14.53 7.69
N PHE A 117 -20.64 13.23 7.52
CA PHE A 117 -21.89 12.58 7.91
C PHE A 117 -22.18 12.80 9.40
N LYS A 118 -21.18 12.59 10.27
CA LYS A 118 -21.32 12.85 11.71
C LYS A 118 -21.66 14.31 12.01
N LYS A 119 -21.10 15.26 11.25
CA LYS A 119 -21.40 16.69 11.40
C LYS A 119 -22.84 17.00 11.01
N GLU A 120 -23.32 16.46 9.89
CA GLU A 120 -24.70 16.64 9.42
C GLU A 120 -25.72 16.01 10.37
N TYR A 121 -25.49 14.77 10.79
CA TYR A 121 -26.31 14.09 11.80
C TYR A 121 -26.42 14.89 13.10
N ASN A 122 -25.28 15.37 13.62
CA ASN A 122 -25.27 16.20 14.83
C ASN A 122 -25.98 17.55 14.64
N LYS A 123 -25.94 18.12 13.43
CA LYS A 123 -26.67 19.36 13.11
C LYS A 123 -28.18 19.12 13.14
N GLU A 124 -28.67 18.03 12.57
CA GLU A 124 -30.09 17.66 12.61
C GLU A 124 -30.56 17.37 14.05
N LEU A 125 -29.77 16.64 14.83
CA LEU A 125 -30.06 16.41 16.25
C LEU A 125 -30.20 17.73 17.04
N ARG A 126 -29.34 18.71 16.78
CA ARG A 126 -29.43 20.03 17.43
C ARG A 126 -30.73 20.74 17.10
N LYS A 127 -31.19 20.68 15.84
CA LYS A 127 -32.47 21.29 15.42
C LYS A 127 -33.65 20.63 16.14
N LEU A 128 -33.70 19.30 16.15
CA LEU A 128 -34.75 18.55 16.85
C LEU A 128 -34.77 18.88 18.35
N ARG A 129 -33.59 18.94 18.98
CA ARG A 129 -33.46 19.33 20.39
C ARG A 129 -33.95 20.77 20.63
N LEU A 130 -33.59 21.72 19.76
CA LEU A 130 -34.05 23.11 19.84
C LEU A 130 -35.57 23.21 19.69
N GLN A 131 -36.15 22.50 18.73
CA GLN A 131 -37.59 22.52 18.47
C GLN A 131 -38.38 22.00 19.67
N GLY A 132 -37.91 20.90 20.30
CA GLY A 132 -38.51 20.40 21.54
C GLY A 132 -38.42 21.40 22.68
N PHE A 133 -37.28 22.10 22.82
CA PHE A 133 -37.11 23.15 23.82
C PHE A 133 -38.05 24.33 23.59
N ILE A 134 -38.12 24.85 22.36
CA ILE A 134 -38.99 25.97 21.99
C ILE A 134 -40.46 25.63 22.28
N ARG A 135 -40.92 24.41 21.95
CA ARG A 135 -42.28 23.98 22.28
C ARG A 135 -42.58 24.04 23.78
N LYS A 136 -41.64 23.58 24.62
CA LYS A 136 -41.77 23.66 26.09
C LYS A 136 -41.81 25.11 26.57
N VAL A 137 -40.94 25.98 26.03
CA VAL A 137 -40.90 27.40 26.38
C VAL A 137 -42.21 28.09 26.01
N ILE A 138 -42.72 27.88 24.79
CA ILE A 138 -43.99 28.46 24.35
C ILE A 138 -45.14 28.05 25.28
N ALA A 139 -45.20 26.78 25.70
CA ALA A 139 -46.23 26.30 26.61
C ALA A 139 -46.16 26.98 27.99
N ILE A 140 -44.95 27.24 28.51
CA ILE A 140 -44.77 27.98 29.77
C ILE A 140 -45.21 29.44 29.60
N VAL A 141 -44.78 30.08 28.51
CA VAL A 141 -45.12 31.48 28.22
C VAL A 141 -46.63 31.66 28.03
N SER A 142 -47.31 30.73 27.35
CA SER A 142 -48.76 30.81 27.15
C SER A 142 -49.52 30.72 28.48
N VAL A 143 -49.10 29.86 29.41
CA VAL A 143 -49.68 29.78 30.76
C VAL A 143 -49.49 31.09 31.51
N ILE A 144 -48.29 31.66 31.49
CA ILE A 144 -47.99 32.94 32.15
C ILE A 144 -48.85 34.07 31.55
N ALA A 145 -49.00 34.11 30.23
CA ALA A 145 -49.82 35.11 29.55
C ALA A 145 -51.30 35.03 29.94
N VAL A 146 -51.85 33.81 30.04
CA VAL A 146 -53.23 33.60 30.51
C VAL A 146 -53.39 34.06 31.96
N LEU A 147 -52.44 33.73 32.84
CA LEU A 147 -52.45 34.20 34.23
C LEU A 147 -52.39 35.73 34.33
N ALA A 148 -51.52 36.37 33.56
CA ALA A 148 -51.41 37.83 33.52
C ALA A 148 -52.71 38.49 33.04
N LEU A 149 -53.37 37.90 32.03
CA LEU A 149 -54.66 38.37 31.52
C LEU A 149 -55.76 38.25 32.58
N ILE A 150 -55.81 37.12 33.31
CA ILE A 150 -56.73 36.94 34.44
C ILE A 150 -56.48 38.01 35.51
N CYS A 151 -55.22 38.22 35.92
CA CYS A 151 -54.86 39.27 36.88
C CYS A 151 -55.30 40.66 36.40
N PHE A 152 -55.13 40.96 35.11
CA PHE A 152 -55.55 42.22 34.52
C PHE A 152 -57.08 42.42 34.55
N ILE A 153 -57.86 41.37 34.25
CA ILE A 153 -59.32 41.41 34.35
C ILE A 153 -59.75 41.62 35.81
N ILE A 154 -59.16 40.88 36.75
CA ILE A 154 -59.43 41.00 38.19
C ILE A 154 -59.20 42.42 38.66
N TYR A 155 -58.10 43.06 38.23
CA TYR A 155 -57.77 44.44 38.57
C TYR A 155 -58.82 45.46 38.09
N LYS A 156 -59.47 45.22 36.95
CA LYS A 156 -60.49 46.14 36.40
C LYS A 156 -61.83 46.09 37.11
N ILE A 157 -62.10 45.07 37.93
CA ILE A 157 -63.37 44.95 38.67
C ILE A 157 -63.30 45.85 39.92
N PRO A 158 -64.15 46.91 40.05
CA PRO A 158 -64.03 47.92 41.12
C PRO A 158 -64.30 47.39 42.54
N ALA A 159 -65.10 46.33 42.66
CA ALA A 159 -65.33 45.65 43.93
C ALA A 159 -64.07 44.92 44.41
N THR A 160 -63.38 44.26 43.48
CA THR A 160 -62.17 43.49 43.76
C THR A 160 -60.99 44.39 44.08
N ASN A 161 -60.80 45.49 43.35
CA ASN A 161 -59.74 46.46 43.66
C ASN A 161 -59.91 47.07 45.07
N ARG A 162 -61.15 47.43 45.45
CA ARG A 162 -61.46 47.90 46.82
C ARG A 162 -61.20 46.84 47.89
N TRP A 163 -61.59 45.59 47.62
CA TRP A 163 -61.31 44.47 48.53
C TRP A 163 -59.80 44.24 48.70
N LEU A 164 -59.03 44.30 47.61
CA LEU A 164 -57.58 44.13 47.62
C LEU A 164 -56.88 45.24 48.45
N HIS A 165 -57.30 46.49 48.25
CA HIS A 165 -56.80 47.64 49.04
C HIS A 165 -57.13 47.48 50.54
N ASN A 166 -58.33 47.03 50.87
CA ASN A 166 -58.70 46.74 52.27
C ASN A 166 -57.89 45.59 52.86
N LEU A 167 -57.54 44.57 52.07
CA LEU A 167 -56.73 43.44 52.51
C LEU A 167 -55.27 43.84 52.77
N TYR A 168 -54.73 44.74 51.95
CA TYR A 168 -53.43 45.36 52.13
C TYR A 168 -53.38 46.22 53.41
N GLU A 169 -54.37 47.09 53.63
CA GLU A 169 -54.39 47.98 54.80
C GLU A 169 -54.64 47.24 56.12
N ASN A 170 -55.45 46.17 56.11
CA ASN A 170 -55.84 45.48 57.34
C ASN A 170 -54.88 44.35 57.75
N ASN A 171 -53.91 43.97 56.92
CA ASN A 171 -53.03 42.84 57.19
C ASN A 171 -51.55 43.23 57.15
N ILE A 172 -50.98 43.41 58.35
CA ILE A 172 -49.61 43.87 58.57
C ILE A 172 -48.58 43.02 57.79
N ILE A 173 -48.81 41.71 57.67
CA ILE A 173 -47.89 40.79 56.98
C ILE A 173 -47.87 41.07 55.48
N ILE A 174 -49.05 41.28 54.87
CA ILE A 174 -49.16 41.56 53.43
C ILE A 174 -48.57 42.94 53.13
N LYS A 175 -48.82 43.92 53.99
CA LYS A 175 -48.26 45.27 53.88
C LYS A 175 -46.72 45.25 53.90
N ALA A 176 -46.12 44.55 54.87
CA ALA A 176 -44.67 44.44 54.99
C ALA A 176 -44.00 43.71 53.80
N ILE A 177 -44.66 42.69 53.24
CA ILE A 177 -44.12 41.96 52.07
C ILE A 177 -44.13 42.84 50.82
N VAL A 178 -45.21 43.58 50.58
CA VAL A 178 -45.35 44.46 49.42
C VAL A 178 -44.38 45.64 49.51
N ASP A 179 -44.25 46.28 50.67
CA ASP A 179 -43.30 47.38 50.90
C ASP A 179 -41.83 46.96 50.73
N ALA A 180 -41.51 45.67 50.91
CA ALA A 180 -40.17 45.14 50.68
C ALA A 180 -39.85 44.82 49.21
N ILE A 181 -40.88 44.70 48.36
CA ILE A 181 -40.77 44.33 46.93
C ILE A 181 -40.96 45.56 46.02
N SER A 182 -41.68 46.57 46.49
CA SER A 182 -41.95 47.83 45.78
C SER A 182 -40.80 48.83 45.88
#